data_AF-A0A2V7Y6R5-F1
#
_entry.id   AF-A0A2V7Y6R5-F1
#
_cell.length_a   1.000
_cell.length_b   1.000
_cell.length_c   1.000
_cell.angle_alpha   90.00
_cell.angle_beta   90.00
_cell.angle_gamma   90.00
#
_symmetry.space_group_name_H-M   'P 1'
#
loop_
_entity.id
_entity.type
_entity.pdbx_description
1 polymer ?
#
loop_
_entity_poly.entity_id
_entity_poly.type
_entity_poly.pdbx_seq_one_letter_code
_entity_poly.pdbx_strand_id
1 'polypeptide(L)'
;MKLAYVVPLVLPSQPRPQAWLFDDFESAGHVAAHRLGWIALGDDLFGGTSTLELETVPGGRNGSGHALRLRGTLGPAETAFTGAWAPLDGEGRPVDLSGFDGIRFFARGEGTFQAGLRSGAQTAANFMGSFTPGPEWKAFEIPFDRLVAVGPGSSAAHWNPQEVHYLGITTAPGAHGAFRLDVDDVELVSHRPGGRAAPVARPGPARSIRLALAEAPAHAAWRELGKDPVGDGKRSSLPDAVWVAVFDDGGERVWFRIALHDAPPTPWVG
;
A
#
# COMPACT_ATOMS: atom_id res chain seq x y z
N MET A 1 35.29 15.38 -52.57
CA MET A 1 34.77 15.70 -51.22
C MET A 1 33.30 15.26 -51.18
N LYS A 2 32.97 14.15 -50.50
CA LYS A 2 31.59 13.64 -50.41
C LYS A 2 30.98 14.15 -49.10
N LEU A 3 30.02 15.07 -49.18
CA LEU A 3 29.20 15.44 -48.02
C LEU A 3 28.16 14.34 -47.80
N ALA A 4 28.20 13.72 -46.63
CA ALA A 4 27.10 12.90 -46.13
C ALA A 4 26.24 13.78 -45.21
N TYR A 5 24.97 13.98 -45.56
CA TYR A 5 23.98 14.57 -44.67
C TYR A 5 23.28 13.45 -43.92
N VAL A 6 23.38 13.44 -42.60
CA VAL A 6 22.54 12.62 -41.73
C VAL A 6 21.27 13.42 -41.48
N VAL A 7 20.16 13.01 -42.09
CA VAL A 7 18.83 13.51 -41.72
C VAL A 7 18.41 12.71 -40.48
N PRO A 8 18.27 13.31 -39.28
CA PRO A 8 17.73 12.59 -38.15
C PRO A 8 16.28 12.22 -38.47
N LEU A 9 16.03 10.92 -38.60
CA LEU A 9 14.67 10.40 -38.64
C LEU A 9 14.04 10.64 -37.26
N VAL A 10 13.26 11.72 -37.13
CA VAL A 10 12.42 11.94 -35.96
C VAL A 10 11.29 10.90 -36.05
N LEU A 11 11.51 9.73 -35.42
CA LEU A 11 10.44 8.77 -35.19
C LEU A 11 9.33 9.49 -34.40
N PRO A 12 8.05 9.35 -34.78
CA PRO A 12 6.98 9.92 -33.99
C PRO A 12 7.11 9.39 -32.56
N SER A 13 7.16 10.31 -31.59
CA SER A 13 7.18 9.98 -30.18
C SER A 13 6.02 9.03 -29.90
N GLN A 14 6.32 7.81 -29.45
CA GLN A 14 5.31 6.87 -28.98
C GLN A 14 4.39 7.63 -28.01
N PRO A 15 3.05 7.59 -28.20
CA PRO A 15 2.15 8.26 -27.26
C PRO A 15 2.46 7.75 -25.86
N ARG A 16 2.62 8.65 -24.89
CA ARG A 16 2.88 8.24 -23.51
C ARG A 16 1.73 7.34 -23.06
N PRO A 17 2.01 6.18 -22.42
CA PRO A 17 0.96 5.35 -21.83
C PRO A 17 0.07 6.20 -20.94
N GLN A 18 -1.23 5.93 -20.99
CA GLN A 18 -2.17 6.57 -20.09
C GLN A 18 -1.92 6.04 -18.68
N ALA A 19 -1.82 6.93 -17.71
CA ALA A 19 -1.54 6.57 -16.33
C ALA A 19 -2.59 7.19 -15.40
N TRP A 20 -2.97 6.44 -14.39
CA TRP A 20 -3.72 6.95 -13.25
C TRP A 20 -2.80 6.99 -12.04
N LEU A 21 -2.56 8.19 -11.52
CA LEU A 21 -1.78 8.41 -10.32
C LEU A 21 -2.52 7.87 -9.10
N PHE A 22 -1.90 6.89 -8.44
CA PHE A 22 -2.39 6.31 -7.20
C PHE A 22 -1.91 7.10 -5.99
N ASP A 23 -0.62 7.43 -5.95
CA ASP A 23 -0.01 8.23 -4.89
C ASP A 23 1.32 8.85 -5.35
N ASP A 24 1.51 10.14 -5.07
CA ASP A 24 2.76 10.89 -5.21
C ASP A 24 3.36 11.28 -3.85
N PHE A 25 2.71 10.89 -2.75
CA PHE A 25 3.10 11.13 -1.37
C PHE A 25 3.24 12.60 -0.97
N GLU A 26 2.67 13.53 -1.74
CA GLU A 26 2.65 14.96 -1.42
C GLU A 26 1.58 15.31 -0.38
N SER A 27 0.65 14.38 -0.13
CA SER A 27 -0.34 14.51 0.93
C SER A 27 0.23 14.12 2.29
N ALA A 28 -0.08 14.89 3.33
CA ALA A 28 0.31 14.57 4.69
C ALA A 28 -0.23 13.20 5.14
N GLY A 29 0.59 12.43 5.87
CA GLY A 29 0.16 11.18 6.50
C GLY A 29 0.04 9.98 5.55
N HIS A 30 0.81 9.94 4.46
CA HIS A 30 0.81 8.80 3.52
C HIS A 30 -0.55 8.46 2.94
N VAL A 31 -1.31 9.49 2.57
CA VAL A 31 -2.67 9.31 2.09
C VAL A 31 -2.69 9.28 0.56
N ALA A 32 -3.07 8.13 0.00
CA ALA A 32 -3.20 7.94 -1.43
C ALA A 32 -4.38 8.73 -2.03
N ALA A 33 -4.49 8.78 -3.36
CA ALA A 33 -5.48 9.60 -4.09
C ALA A 33 -6.93 9.36 -3.66
N HIS A 34 -7.26 8.16 -3.20
CA HIS A 34 -8.58 7.76 -2.70
C HIS A 34 -8.79 8.08 -1.21
N ARG A 35 -7.87 8.85 -0.62
CA ARG A 35 -7.92 9.40 0.74
C ARG A 35 -7.93 8.36 1.86
N LEU A 36 -7.29 7.21 1.63
CA LEU A 36 -6.94 6.26 2.69
C LEU A 36 -5.41 6.11 2.73
N GLY A 37 -4.91 5.83 3.93
CA GLY A 37 -3.47 5.75 4.19
C GLY A 37 -2.86 4.41 3.75
N TRP A 38 -1.56 4.43 3.48
CA TRP A 38 -0.76 3.21 3.43
C TRP A 38 -0.63 2.61 4.84
N ILE A 39 -0.86 1.31 4.96
CA ILE A 39 -0.75 0.55 6.20
C ILE A 39 0.47 -0.37 6.17
N ALA A 40 1.16 -0.47 7.29
CA ALA A 40 2.22 -1.47 7.48
C ALA A 40 1.58 -2.83 7.79
N LEU A 41 2.00 -3.86 7.06
CA LEU A 41 1.62 -5.26 7.30
C LEU A 41 2.87 -6.13 7.28
N GLY A 42 3.04 -7.00 8.27
CA GLY A 42 4.18 -7.90 8.35
C GLY A 42 3.88 -9.23 9.02
N ASP A 43 4.92 -10.06 9.09
CA ASP A 43 4.91 -11.35 9.75
C ASP A 43 4.64 -11.27 11.26
N ASP A 44 4.78 -10.08 11.85
CA ASP A 44 4.45 -9.77 13.24
C ASP A 44 2.96 -10.02 13.57
N LEU A 45 2.08 -10.07 12.56
CA LEU A 45 0.67 -10.48 12.73
C LEU A 45 0.53 -11.99 12.97
N PHE A 46 1.58 -12.74 12.66
CA PHE A 46 1.65 -14.19 12.67
C PHE A 46 2.75 -14.72 13.60
N GLY A 47 3.21 -13.88 14.54
CA GLY A 47 4.26 -14.24 15.51
C GLY A 47 5.70 -14.07 15.01
N GLY A 48 5.89 -13.46 13.83
CA GLY A 48 7.19 -13.05 13.33
C GLY A 48 7.77 -11.85 14.08
N THR A 49 9.02 -11.52 13.77
CA THR A 49 9.77 -10.46 14.45
C THR A 49 10.22 -9.36 13.50
N SER A 50 9.67 -9.30 12.28
CA SER A 50 10.01 -8.25 11.32
C SER A 50 9.41 -6.92 11.74
N THR A 51 10.15 -5.84 11.47
CA THR A 51 9.72 -4.47 11.76
C THR A 51 9.59 -3.65 10.48
N LEU A 52 8.69 -2.67 10.48
CA LEU A 52 8.55 -1.69 9.40
C LEU A 52 8.07 -0.36 9.94
N GLU A 53 8.81 0.68 9.57
CA GLU A 53 8.45 2.09 9.73
C GLU A 53 8.09 2.65 8.36
N LEU A 54 6.97 3.39 8.30
CA LEU A 54 6.54 4.17 7.14
C LEU A 54 6.72 5.66 7.46
N GLU A 55 7.42 6.39 6.60
CA GLU A 55 7.70 7.82 6.82
C GLU A 55 7.68 8.62 5.52
N THR A 56 7.04 9.81 5.53
CA THR A 56 7.02 10.72 4.38
C THR A 56 8.30 11.52 4.49
N VAL A 57 9.23 11.30 3.57
CA VAL A 57 10.55 11.91 3.62
C VAL A 57 10.70 12.95 2.53
N PRO A 58 11.44 14.05 2.78
CA PRO A 58 11.68 15.05 1.74
C PRO A 58 12.60 14.51 0.64
N GLY A 59 12.52 15.14 -0.54
CA GLY A 59 13.44 14.87 -1.65
C GLY A 59 13.03 13.64 -2.46
N GLY A 60 11.80 13.70 -2.98
CA GLY A 60 11.27 12.70 -3.90
C GLY A 60 11.89 12.81 -5.30
N ARG A 61 11.32 12.05 -6.22
CA ARG A 61 11.82 11.90 -7.59
C ARG A 61 11.62 13.22 -8.36
N ASN A 62 12.60 13.55 -9.21
CA ASN A 62 12.60 14.78 -10.03
C ASN A 62 12.43 16.09 -9.24
N GLY A 63 12.75 16.09 -7.94
CA GLY A 63 12.58 17.25 -7.08
C GLY A 63 11.14 17.46 -6.60
N SER A 64 10.30 16.42 -6.64
CA SER A 64 9.06 16.39 -5.86
C SER A 64 9.36 16.61 -4.37
N GLY A 65 8.37 17.11 -3.65
CA GLY A 65 8.52 17.48 -2.25
C GLY A 65 8.85 16.28 -1.40
N HIS A 66 8.20 15.15 -1.68
CA HIS A 66 8.17 14.00 -0.78
C HIS A 66 8.26 12.64 -1.49
N ALA A 67 8.52 11.60 -0.70
CA ALA A 67 8.43 10.19 -1.09
C ALA A 67 8.03 9.35 0.13
N LEU A 68 7.50 8.15 -0.10
CA LEU A 68 7.29 7.16 0.97
C LEU A 68 8.58 6.38 1.23
N ARG A 69 9.06 6.39 2.47
CA ARG A 69 10.12 5.51 2.93
C ARG A 69 9.56 4.31 3.68
N LEU A 70 10.02 3.13 3.29
CA LEU A 70 9.90 1.88 4.02
C LEU A 70 11.27 1.56 4.62
N ARG A 71 11.34 1.42 5.95
CA ARG A 71 12.57 1.04 6.65
C ARG A 71 12.27 0.03 7.74
N GLY A 72 13.14 -0.96 7.89
CA GLY A 72 12.96 -1.94 8.96
C GLY A 72 14.01 -3.03 8.94
N THR A 73 13.72 -4.09 9.69
CA THR A 73 14.55 -5.28 9.79
C THR A 73 13.67 -6.51 9.62
N LEU A 74 14.04 -7.42 8.74
CA LEU A 74 13.39 -8.72 8.61
C LEU A 74 13.91 -9.70 9.66
N GLY A 75 12.99 -10.47 10.24
CA GLY A 75 13.30 -11.59 11.11
C GLY A 75 14.06 -12.71 10.39
N PRO A 76 14.61 -13.69 11.14
CA PRO A 76 15.43 -14.77 10.57
C PRO A 76 14.62 -15.89 9.90
N ALA A 77 13.29 -15.87 9.99
CA ALA A 77 12.45 -16.91 9.42
C ALA A 77 12.42 -16.81 7.88
N GLU A 78 12.40 -17.95 7.19
CA GLU A 78 12.24 -17.98 5.71
C GLU A 78 10.91 -17.38 5.25
N THR A 79 9.91 -17.40 6.12
CA THR A 79 8.59 -16.79 5.89
C THR A 79 8.54 -15.32 6.32
N ALA A 80 9.67 -14.71 6.67
CA ALA A 80 9.70 -13.34 7.15
C ALA A 80 9.29 -12.37 6.04
N PHE A 81 8.41 -11.41 6.38
CA PHE A 81 7.99 -10.39 5.44
C PHE A 81 7.49 -9.15 6.16
N THR A 82 7.59 -8.02 5.46
CA THR A 82 6.88 -6.80 5.81
C THR A 82 6.70 -5.91 4.58
N GLY A 83 5.65 -5.09 4.57
CA GLY A 83 5.32 -4.23 3.45
C GLY A 83 4.27 -3.18 3.75
N ALA A 84 4.15 -2.22 2.83
CA ALA A 84 3.14 -1.18 2.84
C ALA A 84 2.02 -1.52 1.85
N TRP A 85 0.77 -1.36 2.26
CA TRP A 85 -0.40 -1.64 1.44
C TRP A 85 -1.41 -0.50 1.53
N ALA A 86 -2.08 -0.17 0.43
CA ALA A 86 -3.17 0.79 0.41
C ALA A 86 -4.33 0.24 -0.42
N PRO A 87 -5.60 0.47 -0.02
CA PRO A 87 -6.76 0.05 -0.79
C PRO A 87 -6.80 0.80 -2.13
N LEU A 88 -7.51 0.27 -3.12
CA LEU A 88 -7.63 0.94 -4.43
C LEU A 88 -8.84 1.87 -4.53
N ASP A 89 -9.70 1.86 -3.51
CA ASP A 89 -10.94 2.63 -3.42
C ASP A 89 -11.11 3.20 -2.01
N GLY A 90 -11.69 4.40 -1.92
CA GLY A 90 -11.83 5.17 -0.67
C GLY A 90 -12.78 4.54 0.36
N GLU A 91 -13.52 3.52 -0.04
CA GLU A 91 -14.40 2.74 0.82
C GLU A 91 -13.92 1.29 0.96
N GLY A 92 -12.73 0.93 0.44
CA GLY A 92 -12.19 -0.44 0.50
C GLY A 92 -12.94 -1.45 -0.37
N ARG A 93 -13.73 -0.99 -1.35
CA ARG A 93 -14.44 -1.87 -2.28
C ARG A 93 -13.45 -2.44 -3.32
N PRO A 94 -13.70 -3.66 -3.85
CA PRO A 94 -12.91 -4.15 -4.97
C PRO A 94 -13.09 -3.23 -6.18
N VAL A 95 -12.02 -3.06 -6.95
CA VAL A 95 -12.01 -2.30 -8.20
C VAL A 95 -11.76 -3.20 -9.41
N ASP A 96 -12.28 -2.77 -10.56
CA ASP A 96 -12.00 -3.35 -11.88
C ASP A 96 -10.82 -2.60 -12.54
N LEU A 97 -9.73 -3.34 -12.71
CA LEU A 97 -8.49 -2.96 -13.36
C LEU A 97 -8.31 -3.57 -14.77
N SER A 98 -9.34 -4.15 -15.38
CA SER A 98 -9.24 -4.76 -16.72
C SER A 98 -8.80 -3.82 -17.85
N GLY A 99 -8.91 -2.50 -17.61
CA GLY A 99 -8.45 -1.42 -18.48
C GLY A 99 -6.99 -0.99 -18.25
N PHE A 100 -6.25 -1.64 -17.36
CA PHE A 100 -4.84 -1.37 -17.07
C PHE A 100 -3.98 -2.60 -17.38
N ASP A 101 -2.70 -2.37 -17.63
CA ASP A 101 -1.73 -3.38 -18.05
C ASP A 101 -0.60 -3.59 -17.01
N GLY A 102 -0.41 -2.66 -16.07
CA GLY A 102 0.67 -2.76 -15.09
C GLY A 102 0.63 -1.71 -13.97
N ILE A 103 1.54 -1.88 -13.01
CA ILE A 103 1.88 -0.87 -12.00
C ILE A 103 3.18 -0.19 -12.46
N ARG A 104 3.25 1.13 -12.39
CA ARG A 104 4.47 1.90 -12.58
C ARG A 104 4.78 2.71 -11.33
N PHE A 105 6.05 2.84 -10.98
CA PHE A 105 6.50 3.65 -9.85
C PHE A 105 7.99 3.98 -9.98
N PHE A 106 8.46 4.92 -9.18
CA PHE A 106 9.89 5.17 -9.01
C PHE A 106 10.37 4.63 -7.68
N ALA A 107 11.56 4.06 -7.66
CA ALA A 107 12.17 3.58 -6.42
C ALA A 107 13.69 3.81 -6.39
N ARG A 108 14.21 3.99 -5.18
CA ARG A 108 15.63 3.88 -4.85
C ARG A 108 15.79 3.14 -3.52
N GLY A 109 16.92 2.47 -3.32
CA GLY A 109 17.18 1.69 -2.11
C GLY A 109 18.12 0.53 -2.38
N GLU A 110 18.18 -0.37 -1.41
CA GLU A 110 19.05 -1.55 -1.42
C GLU A 110 18.23 -2.79 -1.09
N GLY A 111 18.53 -3.90 -1.79
CA GLY A 111 17.82 -5.17 -1.65
C GLY A 111 16.82 -5.43 -2.78
N THR A 112 16.12 -6.54 -2.67
CA THR A 112 15.07 -6.94 -3.63
C THR A 112 13.72 -6.88 -2.95
N PHE A 113 12.74 -6.34 -3.67
CA PHE A 113 11.39 -6.10 -3.20
C PHE A 113 10.39 -6.66 -4.20
N GLN A 114 9.12 -6.63 -3.82
CA GLN A 114 8.01 -6.98 -4.67
C GLN A 114 6.97 -5.86 -4.64
N ALA A 115 6.40 -5.56 -5.80
CA ALA A 115 5.23 -4.68 -5.93
C ALA A 115 4.11 -5.47 -6.60
N GLY A 116 2.87 -5.19 -6.21
CA GLY A 116 1.76 -6.00 -6.69
C GLY A 116 0.41 -5.64 -6.11
N LEU A 117 -0.52 -6.57 -6.29
CA LEU A 117 -1.95 -6.35 -6.07
C LEU A 117 -2.55 -7.52 -5.29
N ARG A 118 -3.52 -7.23 -4.43
CA ARG A 118 -4.35 -8.26 -3.79
C ARG A 118 -5.63 -8.45 -4.61
N SER A 119 -5.85 -9.66 -5.12
CA SER A 119 -6.94 -9.98 -6.07
C SER A 119 -7.75 -11.20 -5.64
N GLY A 120 -9.06 -11.15 -5.92
CA GLY A 120 -10.05 -12.20 -5.65
C GLY A 120 -10.94 -11.92 -4.44
N ALA A 121 -11.85 -12.85 -4.15
CA ALA A 121 -12.82 -12.76 -3.04
C ALA A 121 -12.15 -12.84 -1.64
N GLN A 122 -12.92 -12.94 -0.55
CA GLN A 122 -12.48 -12.73 0.85
C GLN A 122 -11.15 -13.37 1.29
N THR A 123 -10.69 -14.49 0.69
CA THR A 123 -9.38 -15.11 0.94
C THR A 123 -8.29 -14.72 -0.07
N ALA A 124 -8.41 -13.52 -0.68
CA ALA A 124 -7.62 -13.03 -1.81
C ALA A 124 -6.11 -13.27 -1.67
N ALA A 125 -5.49 -13.74 -2.75
CA ALA A 125 -4.05 -13.91 -2.85
C ALA A 125 -3.35 -12.59 -3.25
N ASN A 126 -2.09 -12.48 -2.86
CA ASN A 126 -1.22 -11.41 -3.33
C ASN A 126 -0.57 -11.85 -4.64
N PHE A 127 -0.67 -11.01 -5.67
CA PHE A 127 -0.07 -11.21 -6.99
C PHE A 127 1.05 -10.20 -7.16
N MET A 128 2.28 -10.68 -7.20
CA MET A 128 3.47 -9.86 -6.97
C MET A 128 4.49 -10.03 -8.09
N GLY A 129 5.17 -8.94 -8.43
CA GLY A 129 6.35 -8.94 -9.31
C GLY A 129 7.56 -8.36 -8.59
N SER A 130 8.71 -9.00 -8.78
CA SER A 130 9.96 -8.59 -8.11
C SER A 130 10.63 -7.41 -8.82
N PHE A 131 11.29 -6.55 -8.06
CA PHE A 131 12.15 -5.48 -8.56
C PHE A 131 13.33 -5.24 -7.61
N THR A 132 14.43 -4.72 -8.14
CA THR A 132 15.65 -4.43 -7.40
C THR A 132 16.06 -2.98 -7.67
N PRO A 133 15.79 -2.05 -6.74
CA PRO A 133 16.26 -0.67 -6.86
C PRO A 133 17.79 -0.57 -6.69
N GLY A 134 18.32 0.58 -7.10
CA GLY A 134 19.69 0.98 -6.78
C GLY A 134 19.69 2.26 -5.95
N PRO A 135 20.87 2.85 -5.70
CA PRO A 135 20.99 4.07 -4.90
C PRO A 135 20.32 5.29 -5.55
N GLU A 136 20.12 5.27 -6.86
CA GLU A 136 19.47 6.32 -7.63
C GLU A 136 18.01 5.97 -7.94
N TRP A 137 17.18 7.01 -8.05
CA TRP A 137 15.79 6.88 -8.49
C TRP A 137 15.72 6.25 -9.88
N LYS A 138 14.99 5.13 -9.99
CA LYS A 138 14.72 4.46 -11.27
C LYS A 138 13.23 4.17 -11.40
N ALA A 139 12.75 4.24 -12.63
CA ALA A 139 11.40 3.80 -12.95
C ALA A 139 11.35 2.27 -13.00
N PHE A 140 10.31 1.72 -12.40
CA PHE A 140 9.94 0.31 -12.47
C PHE A 140 8.53 0.21 -13.02
N GLU A 141 8.33 -0.77 -13.89
CA GLU A 141 7.01 -1.14 -14.36
C GLU A 141 6.86 -2.65 -14.17
N ILE A 142 5.80 -3.05 -13.48
CA ILE A 142 5.44 -4.44 -13.23
C ILE A 142 4.18 -4.74 -14.04
N PRO A 143 4.33 -5.41 -15.19
CA PRO A 143 3.18 -5.84 -15.99
C PRO A 143 2.31 -6.83 -15.23
N PHE A 144 0.99 -6.74 -15.40
CA PHE A 144 0.04 -7.66 -14.75
C PHE A 144 0.24 -9.11 -15.19
N ASP A 145 0.70 -9.36 -16.42
CA ASP A 145 0.99 -10.69 -16.95
C ASP A 145 2.26 -11.33 -16.34
N ARG A 146 3.06 -10.56 -15.59
CA ARG A 146 4.23 -11.02 -14.85
C ARG A 146 3.98 -11.19 -13.36
N LEU A 147 2.78 -10.88 -12.87
CA LEU A 147 2.45 -11.06 -11.47
C LEU A 147 2.27 -12.54 -11.16
N VAL A 148 2.87 -12.99 -10.06
CA VAL A 148 2.79 -14.36 -9.57
C VAL A 148 2.10 -14.38 -8.21
N ALA A 149 1.21 -15.34 -7.99
CA ALA A 149 0.58 -15.52 -6.68
C ALA A 149 1.62 -15.91 -5.62
N VAL A 150 1.63 -15.22 -4.48
CA VAL A 150 2.55 -15.49 -3.36
C VAL A 150 1.81 -15.70 -2.05
N GLY A 151 2.47 -16.35 -1.10
CA GLY A 151 1.94 -16.63 0.24
C GLY A 151 1.08 -17.90 0.33
N PRO A 152 0.54 -18.21 1.53
CA PRO A 152 -0.30 -19.38 1.74
C PRO A 152 -1.53 -19.40 0.82
N GLY A 153 -1.82 -20.55 0.20
CA GLY A 153 -2.96 -20.72 -0.71
C GLY A 153 -2.75 -20.20 -2.14
N SER A 154 -1.55 -19.74 -2.50
CA SER A 154 -1.25 -19.19 -3.83
C SER A 154 -1.36 -20.19 -4.98
N SER A 155 -1.20 -21.49 -4.72
CA SER A 155 -1.21 -22.54 -5.76
C SER A 155 -2.54 -22.71 -6.49
N ALA A 156 -3.66 -22.32 -5.86
CA ALA A 156 -5.00 -22.35 -6.45
C ALA A 156 -5.51 -20.95 -6.85
N ALA A 157 -4.69 -19.91 -6.64
CA ALA A 157 -5.10 -18.54 -6.89
C ALA A 157 -4.98 -18.18 -8.37
N HIS A 158 -6.00 -17.50 -8.89
CA HIS A 158 -6.02 -16.97 -10.25
C HIS A 158 -6.14 -15.46 -10.22
N TRP A 159 -5.34 -14.80 -11.05
CA TRP A 159 -5.40 -13.35 -11.24
C TRP A 159 -6.78 -12.97 -11.77
N ASN A 160 -7.48 -12.08 -11.08
CA ASN A 160 -8.78 -11.56 -11.50
C ASN A 160 -8.72 -10.02 -11.50
N PRO A 161 -8.49 -9.38 -12.66
CA PRO A 161 -8.40 -7.93 -12.73
C PRO A 161 -9.73 -7.24 -12.44
N GLN A 162 -10.87 -7.95 -12.40
CA GLN A 162 -12.18 -7.37 -12.10
C GLN A 162 -12.46 -7.26 -10.60
N GLU A 163 -11.62 -7.85 -9.75
CA GLU A 163 -11.82 -7.88 -8.30
C GLU A 163 -10.48 -7.68 -7.58
N VAL A 164 -9.97 -6.45 -7.62
CA VAL A 164 -8.70 -6.07 -7.01
C VAL A 164 -8.95 -5.14 -5.83
N HIS A 165 -8.31 -5.39 -4.70
CA HIS A 165 -8.61 -4.70 -3.44
C HIS A 165 -7.52 -3.71 -3.01
N TYR A 166 -6.27 -4.14 -3.06
CA TYR A 166 -5.13 -3.39 -2.53
C TYR A 166 -3.97 -3.38 -3.52
N LEU A 167 -3.21 -2.30 -3.50
CA LEU A 167 -1.88 -2.20 -4.08
C LEU A 167 -0.87 -2.22 -2.93
N GLY A 168 0.24 -2.93 -3.12
CA GLY A 168 1.25 -3.03 -2.08
C GLY A 168 2.66 -3.19 -2.60
N ILE A 169 3.60 -2.85 -1.73
CA ILE A 169 5.04 -3.01 -1.89
C ILE A 169 5.56 -3.72 -0.64
N THR A 170 6.27 -4.83 -0.82
CA THR A 170 6.72 -5.71 0.27
C THR A 170 8.14 -6.18 0.03
N THR A 171 8.81 -6.62 1.08
CA THR A 171 10.10 -7.32 0.97
C THR A 171 9.96 -8.61 0.16
N ALA A 172 11.01 -8.98 -0.58
CA ALA A 172 11.01 -10.24 -1.31
C ALA A 172 11.10 -11.47 -0.38
N PRO A 173 10.52 -12.62 -0.77
CA PRO A 173 10.68 -13.88 -0.03
C PRO A 173 12.15 -14.24 0.16
N GLY A 174 12.50 -14.76 1.33
CA GLY A 174 13.88 -15.13 1.66
C GLY A 174 14.84 -13.94 1.82
N ALA A 175 14.35 -12.70 1.89
CA ALA A 175 15.17 -11.57 2.33
C ALA A 175 15.36 -11.60 3.86
N HIS A 176 16.47 -11.05 4.35
CA HIS A 176 16.78 -11.00 5.78
C HIS A 176 17.54 -9.71 6.13
N GLY A 177 17.49 -9.33 7.40
CA GLY A 177 18.25 -8.20 7.92
C GLY A 177 17.63 -6.84 7.62
N ALA A 178 18.43 -5.79 7.79
CA ALA A 178 17.96 -4.41 7.63
C ALA A 178 17.71 -4.08 6.15
N PHE A 179 16.65 -3.31 5.90
CA PHE A 179 16.31 -2.83 4.57
C PHE A 179 15.86 -1.37 4.60
N ARG A 180 15.99 -0.72 3.44
CA ARG A 180 15.45 0.62 3.19
C ARG A 180 15.07 0.75 1.72
N LEU A 181 13.89 1.31 1.51
CA LEU A 181 13.33 1.58 0.20
C LEU A 181 12.62 2.93 0.24
N ASP A 182 12.90 3.80 -0.72
CA ASP A 182 12.09 4.98 -1.00
C ASP A 182 11.30 4.74 -2.29
N VAL A 183 10.01 5.07 -2.28
CA VAL A 183 9.08 4.93 -3.41
C VAL A 183 8.40 6.25 -3.68
N ASP A 184 8.18 6.54 -4.96
CA ASP A 184 7.49 7.75 -5.41
C ASP A 184 6.68 7.50 -6.70
N ASP A 185 5.73 8.39 -7.02
CA ASP A 185 4.90 8.40 -8.24
C ASP A 185 4.30 7.02 -8.58
N VAL A 186 3.53 6.43 -7.66
CA VAL A 186 2.87 5.14 -7.87
C VAL A 186 1.66 5.32 -8.78
N GLU A 187 1.60 4.54 -9.86
CA GLU A 187 0.61 4.67 -10.92
C GLU A 187 0.11 3.31 -11.41
N LEU A 188 -1.12 3.29 -11.92
CA LEU A 188 -1.61 2.23 -12.79
C LEU A 188 -1.50 2.67 -14.25
N VAL A 189 -0.89 1.85 -15.11
CA VAL A 189 -0.60 2.21 -16.50
C VAL A 189 -1.42 1.39 -17.49
N SER A 190 -1.85 2.04 -18.57
CA SER A 190 -2.48 1.45 -19.75
C SER A 190 -1.67 1.80 -20.99
N HIS A 191 -1.21 0.77 -21.69
CA HIS A 191 -0.53 0.88 -22.98
C HIS A 191 -1.50 0.93 -24.16
N ARG A 192 -2.78 0.65 -23.91
CA ARG A 192 -3.84 0.68 -24.92
C ARG A 192 -4.25 2.13 -25.24
N PRO A 193 -4.38 2.52 -26.52
CA PRO A 193 -4.96 3.82 -26.89
C PRO A 193 -6.37 3.97 -26.34
N GLY A 194 -6.68 5.11 -25.69
CA GLY A 194 -7.98 5.33 -25.06
C GLY A 194 -8.21 4.47 -23.81
N GLY A 195 -7.14 4.14 -23.11
CA GLY A 195 -7.18 3.44 -21.82
C GLY A 195 -8.09 4.11 -20.79
N ARG A 196 -8.31 3.40 -19.68
CA ARG A 196 -9.18 3.92 -18.62
C ARG A 196 -8.47 5.04 -17.86
N ALA A 197 -9.20 6.13 -17.57
CA ALA A 197 -8.64 7.27 -16.82
C ALA A 197 -8.50 6.99 -15.31
N ALA A 198 -9.30 6.07 -14.75
CA ALA A 198 -9.27 5.69 -13.35
C ALA A 198 -9.93 4.31 -13.13
N PRO A 199 -9.56 3.57 -12.07
CA PRO A 199 -10.20 2.32 -11.67
C PRO A 199 -11.71 2.40 -11.41
N VAL A 200 -12.39 1.30 -11.76
CA VAL A 200 -13.79 0.91 -11.50
C VAL A 200 -14.16 0.40 -10.12
N ALA A 201 -14.48 1.19 -9.09
CA ALA A 201 -15.03 0.61 -7.86
C ALA A 201 -16.32 -0.19 -8.13
N ARG A 202 -16.35 -1.46 -7.69
CA ARG A 202 -17.55 -2.30 -7.80
C ARG A 202 -18.58 -1.87 -6.74
N PRO A 203 -19.89 -1.92 -7.07
CA PRO A 203 -20.93 -1.70 -6.08
C PRO A 203 -20.83 -2.71 -4.94
N GLY A 204 -21.04 -2.25 -3.71
CA GLY A 204 -21.00 -3.09 -2.51
C GLY A 204 -20.85 -2.27 -1.24
N PRO A 205 -20.94 -2.91 -0.06
CA PRO A 205 -20.73 -2.22 1.20
C PRO A 205 -19.28 -1.74 1.32
N ALA A 206 -19.09 -0.60 1.98
CA ALA A 206 -17.78 -0.15 2.41
C ALA A 206 -17.12 -1.19 3.32
N ARG A 207 -15.82 -1.39 3.13
CA ARG A 207 -14.95 -2.30 3.90
C ARG A 207 -13.79 -1.58 4.58
N SER A 208 -13.61 -0.30 4.27
CA SER A 208 -12.67 0.58 4.93
C SER A 208 -13.42 1.75 5.55
N ILE A 209 -12.98 2.13 6.75
CA ILE A 209 -13.45 3.32 7.45
C ILE A 209 -12.29 4.29 7.56
N ARG A 210 -12.55 5.58 7.34
CA ARG A 210 -11.57 6.61 7.69
C ARG A 210 -11.68 6.86 9.19
N LEU A 211 -10.59 6.61 9.90
CA LEU A 211 -10.47 7.04 11.28
C LEU A 211 -10.18 8.54 11.32
N ALA A 212 -10.88 9.24 12.18
CA ALA A 212 -10.62 10.63 12.50
C ALA A 212 -10.68 10.77 14.02
N LEU A 213 -9.67 11.41 14.60
CA LEU A 213 -9.72 11.82 15.99
C LEU A 213 -10.79 12.91 16.11
N ALA A 214 -11.85 12.62 16.85
CA ALA A 214 -12.95 13.53 17.10
C ALA A 214 -13.44 13.35 18.54
N GLU A 215 -13.94 14.43 19.14
CA GLU A 215 -14.62 14.35 20.42
C GLU A 215 -15.98 13.70 20.23
N ALA A 216 -16.22 12.61 20.95
CA ALA A 216 -17.51 11.95 20.94
C ALA A 216 -18.58 12.81 21.62
N PRO A 217 -19.87 12.64 21.27
CA PRO A 217 -20.95 13.34 21.95
C PRO A 217 -20.94 13.10 23.46
N ALA A 218 -21.18 14.16 24.25
CA ALA A 218 -21.12 14.12 25.72
C ALA A 218 -22.05 13.07 26.36
N HIS A 219 -23.11 12.66 25.65
CA HIS A 219 -24.10 11.68 26.11
C HIS A 219 -24.10 10.38 25.29
N ALA A 220 -22.98 10.04 24.65
CA ALA A 220 -22.85 8.82 23.88
C ALA A 220 -23.10 7.57 24.73
N ALA A 221 -24.04 6.73 24.28
CA ALA A 221 -24.38 5.46 24.92
C ALA A 221 -23.44 4.35 24.38
N TRP A 222 -22.25 4.26 24.95
CA TRP A 222 -21.23 3.31 24.53
C TRP A 222 -21.63 1.85 24.80
N ARG A 223 -21.54 1.02 23.76
CA ARG A 223 -21.62 -0.44 23.85
C ARG A 223 -20.22 -1.02 23.82
N GLU A 224 -19.87 -1.77 24.84
CA GLU A 224 -18.60 -2.50 24.90
C GLU A 224 -18.51 -3.55 23.78
N LEU A 225 -17.39 -3.53 23.06
CA LEU A 225 -17.04 -4.56 22.07
C LEU A 225 -16.06 -5.58 22.64
N GLY A 226 -15.16 -5.16 23.53
CA GLY A 226 -14.17 -6.06 24.13
C GLY A 226 -13.34 -5.42 25.24
N LYS A 227 -12.70 -6.29 26.03
CA LYS A 227 -11.77 -5.97 27.11
C LYS A 227 -10.57 -6.89 27.05
N ASP A 228 -9.40 -6.32 27.32
CA ASP A 228 -8.19 -7.05 27.68
C ASP A 228 -7.66 -6.47 29.00
N PRO A 229 -8.03 -7.04 30.16
CA PRO A 229 -7.60 -6.52 31.46
C PRO A 229 -6.14 -6.82 31.78
N VAL A 230 -5.49 -7.71 31.02
CA VAL A 230 -4.09 -8.09 31.24
C VAL A 230 -3.17 -7.04 30.62
N GLY A 231 -3.63 -6.39 29.54
CA GLY A 231 -2.78 -5.51 28.76
C GLY A 231 -1.61 -6.30 28.18
N ASP A 232 -1.93 -7.35 27.42
CA ASP A 232 -0.92 -8.29 26.96
C ASP A 232 -0.20 -7.83 25.70
N GLY A 233 -0.55 -6.64 25.18
CA GLY A 233 0.14 -5.85 24.17
C GLY A 233 1.12 -6.68 23.36
N LYS A 234 0.61 -7.56 22.49
CA LYS A 234 1.45 -8.57 21.79
C LYS A 234 2.56 -7.96 20.94
N ARG A 235 2.53 -6.65 20.72
CA ARG A 235 3.54 -5.88 20.02
C ARG A 235 3.97 -4.70 20.88
N SER A 236 5.24 -4.66 21.24
CA SER A 236 5.84 -3.52 21.94
C SER A 236 5.84 -2.23 21.11
N SER A 237 5.65 -2.33 19.79
CA SER A 237 5.59 -1.20 18.87
C SER A 237 4.19 -0.61 18.70
N LEU A 238 3.13 -1.31 19.11
CA LEU A 238 1.77 -0.80 19.05
C LEU A 238 1.29 -0.39 20.45
N PRO A 239 0.43 0.63 20.55
CA PRO A 239 -0.27 0.89 21.80
C PRO A 239 -1.12 -0.32 22.20
N ASP A 240 -1.03 -0.69 23.47
CA ASP A 240 -1.75 -1.83 24.01
C ASP A 240 -3.19 -1.46 24.37
N ALA A 241 -4.17 -2.04 23.69
CA ALA A 241 -5.58 -1.70 23.85
C ALA A 241 -6.28 -2.59 24.88
N VAL A 242 -6.63 -2.01 26.03
CA VAL A 242 -7.27 -2.73 27.15
C VAL A 242 -8.79 -2.73 27.09
N TRP A 243 -9.38 -1.86 26.27
CA TRP A 243 -10.82 -1.76 26.12
C TRP A 243 -11.22 -1.13 24.79
N VAL A 244 -12.26 -1.66 24.17
CA VAL A 244 -12.87 -1.09 22.96
C VAL A 244 -14.38 -1.03 23.14
N ALA A 245 -14.96 0.12 22.83
CA ALA A 245 -16.40 0.30 22.73
C ALA A 245 -16.80 1.04 21.46
N VAL A 246 -18.07 0.86 21.11
CA VAL A 246 -18.70 1.46 19.95
C VAL A 246 -19.91 2.28 20.37
N PHE A 247 -20.15 3.40 19.69
CA PHE A 247 -21.38 4.14 19.77
C PHE A 247 -21.85 4.46 18.35
N ASP A 248 -23.05 4.02 18.01
CA ASP A 248 -23.71 4.37 16.77
C ASP A 248 -24.61 5.57 17.07
N ASP A 249 -24.38 6.70 16.40
CA ASP A 249 -25.20 7.90 16.61
C ASP A 249 -26.53 7.88 15.84
N GLY A 250 -26.80 6.80 15.10
CA GLY A 250 -27.97 6.64 14.25
C GLY A 250 -27.92 7.43 12.95
N GLY A 251 -26.78 8.08 12.66
CA GLY A 251 -26.49 8.83 11.44
C GLY A 251 -25.44 8.14 10.57
N GLU A 252 -24.53 8.94 10.00
CA GLU A 252 -23.47 8.45 9.10
C GLU A 252 -22.18 8.06 9.84
N ARG A 253 -22.16 8.13 11.18
CA ARG A 253 -20.94 7.94 11.97
C ARG A 253 -21.08 6.82 12.98
N VAL A 254 -20.07 5.97 12.98
CA VAL A 254 -19.83 5.02 14.06
C VAL A 254 -18.61 5.51 14.83
N TRP A 255 -18.80 5.71 16.13
CA TRP A 255 -17.77 6.16 17.04
C TRP A 255 -17.11 4.96 17.69
N PHE A 256 -15.78 4.96 17.74
CA PHE A 256 -15.00 3.99 18.49
C PHE A 256 -14.27 4.71 19.62
N ARG A 257 -14.28 4.08 20.79
CA ARG A 257 -13.45 4.51 21.92
C ARG A 257 -12.54 3.37 22.29
N ILE A 258 -11.25 3.63 22.22
CA ILE A 258 -10.20 2.67 22.53
C ILE A 258 -9.47 3.22 23.76
N ALA A 259 -9.47 2.45 24.85
CA ALA A 259 -8.61 2.74 25.98
C ALA A 259 -7.31 1.96 25.83
N LEU A 260 -6.20 2.64 26.05
CA LEU A 260 -4.87 2.06 25.97
C LEU A 260 -4.30 1.88 27.37
N HIS A 261 -3.52 0.82 27.59
CA HIS A 261 -2.79 0.60 28.84
C HIS A 261 -1.80 1.75 29.07
N ASP A 262 -1.04 2.11 28.03
CA ASP A 262 -0.07 3.20 28.02
C ASP A 262 -0.42 4.25 26.96
N ALA A 263 0.11 5.46 27.12
CA ALA A 263 -0.03 6.50 26.11
C ALA A 263 0.61 6.03 24.78
N PRO A 264 -0.03 6.29 23.62
CA PRO A 264 0.56 5.94 22.33
C PRO A 264 1.91 6.66 22.15
N PRO A 265 2.92 6.01 21.55
CA PRO A 265 4.23 6.62 21.35
C PRO A 265 4.10 7.84 20.42
N THR A 266 4.95 8.85 20.59
CA THR A 266 4.95 10.05 19.73
C THR A 266 5.98 9.87 18.60
N PRO A 267 5.64 10.03 17.30
CA PRO A 267 4.33 10.30 16.70
C PRO A 267 3.67 9.03 16.13
N TRP A 268 2.75 8.42 16.87
CA TRP A 268 1.92 7.33 16.37
C TRP A 268 0.84 7.88 15.42
N VAL A 269 0.85 7.39 14.17
CA VAL A 269 -0.17 7.65 13.17
C VAL A 269 -0.89 6.32 12.94
N GLY A 270 -1.95 6.08 13.71
CA GLY A 270 -2.86 4.95 13.52
C GLY A 270 -4.22 5.40 13.02
#